data_AF-A0A7J4RRF6-F1
#
_entry.id   AF-A0A7J4RRF6-F1
#
_cell.length_a   1.000
_cell.length_b   1.000
_cell.length_c   1.000
_cell.angle_alpha   90.00
_cell.angle_beta   90.00
_cell.angle_gamma   90.00
#
_symmetry.space_group_name_H-M   'P 1'
#
loop_
_entity.id
_entity.type
_entity.pdbx_description
1 polymer ?
#
loop_
_entity_poly.entity_id
_entity_poly.type
_entity_poly.pdbx_seq_one_letter_code
_entity_poly.pdbx_strand_id
1 'polypeptide(L)' 'MSVDVVCGKCGTKIANMRMLKSVKEVARPYNNKCPSCGQTLSTSEFSIDVQKN' A
#
# COMPACT_ATOMS: atom_id res chain seq x y z
N MET A 1 -6.21 14.47 -5.74
CA MET A 1 -6.61 13.20 -5.10
C MET A 1 -5.35 12.43 -4.81
N SER A 2 -5.09 12.10 -3.56
CA SER A 2 -3.96 11.25 -3.17
C SER A 2 -4.50 10.01 -2.48
N VAL A 3 -3.81 8.91 -2.67
CA VAL A 3 -4.24 7.60 -2.26
C VAL A 3 -3.16 7.01 -1.36
N ASP A 4 -3.53 6.62 -0.16
CA ASP A 4 -2.65 5.93 0.76
C ASP A 4 -2.79 4.42 0.57
N VAL A 5 -1.66 3.77 0.32
CA VAL A 5 -1.56 2.32 0.39
C VAL A 5 -1.26 1.97 1.82
N VAL A 6 -2.19 1.28 2.46
CA VAL A 6 -2.04 0.78 3.82
C VAL A 6 -2.04 -0.74 3.81
N CYS A 7 -1.34 -1.32 4.78
CA CYS A 7 -1.35 -2.76 4.96
C CYS A 7 -2.73 -3.20 5.45
N GLY A 8 -3.42 -4.08 4.74
CA GLY A 8 -4.73 -4.59 5.17
C GLY A 8 -4.68 -5.41 6.47
N LYS A 9 -3.48 -5.84 6.91
CA LYS A 9 -3.30 -6.60 8.15
C LYS A 9 -3.07 -5.73 9.38
N CYS A 10 -2.14 -4.77 9.30
CA CYS A 10 -1.72 -3.97 10.46
C CYS A 10 -2.12 -2.49 10.37
N GLY A 11 -2.72 -2.06 9.25
CA GLY A 11 -3.12 -0.67 9.03
C GLY A 11 -1.95 0.30 8.79
N THR A 12 -0.70 -0.17 8.82
CA THR A 12 0.46 0.70 8.61
C THR A 12 0.48 1.23 7.18
N LYS A 13 0.69 2.54 7.04
CA LYS A 13 0.87 3.22 5.76
C LYS A 13 2.18 2.79 5.11
N ILE A 14 2.08 2.20 3.91
CA ILE A 14 3.21 1.68 3.13
C ILE A 14 3.70 2.75 2.15
N ALA A 15 2.77 3.47 1.52
CA ALA A 15 3.10 4.49 0.54
C ALA A 15 1.95 5.48 0.35
N ASN A 16 2.27 6.70 -0.07
CA ASN A 16 1.32 7.69 -0.55
C ASN A 16 1.51 7.84 -2.06
N MET A 17 0.43 7.66 -2.82
CA MET A 17 0.42 7.86 -4.26
C MET A 17 -0.40 9.11 -4.59
N ARG A 18 0.21 10.09 -5.27
CA ARG A 18 -0.53 11.24 -5.83
C ARG A 18 -1.15 10.96 -7.20
N MET A 19 -0.78 9.86 -7.83
CA MET A 19 -1.24 9.44 -9.16
C MET A 19 -1.57 7.95 -9.11
N LEU A 20 -2.63 7.52 -9.81
CA LEU A 20 -3.07 6.12 -9.83
C LEU A 20 -1.98 5.24 -10.48
N LYS A 21 -1.03 4.77 -9.68
CA LYS A 21 -0.10 3.71 -10.07
C LYS A 21 -0.63 2.38 -9.58
N SER A 22 -0.25 1.30 -10.26
CA SER A 22 -0.63 -0.03 -9.81
C SER A 22 -0.01 -0.29 -8.44
N VAL A 23 -0.80 -0.88 -7.53
CA VAL A 23 -0.32 -1.29 -6.20
C VAL A 23 0.93 -2.17 -6.30
N LYS A 24 1.00 -2.99 -7.35
CA LYS A 24 2.16 -3.83 -7.69
C LYS A 24 3.45 -3.02 -7.87
N GLU A 25 3.40 -1.87 -8.53
CA GLU A 25 4.58 -1.00 -8.73
C GLU A 25 5.03 -0.36 -7.42
N VAL A 26 4.09 -0.05 -6.54
CA VAL A 26 4.39 0.60 -5.27
C VAL A 26 4.83 -0.39 -4.19
N ALA A 27 4.43 -1.66 -4.32
CA ALA A 27 4.88 -2.75 -3.47
C ALA A 27 6.23 -3.34 -3.87
N ARG A 28 6.61 -3.19 -5.15
CA ARG A 28 7.86 -3.72 -5.72
C ARG A 28 9.12 -3.32 -4.92
N PRO A 29 9.29 -2.06 -4.48
CA PRO A 29 10.44 -1.65 -3.66
C PRO A 29 10.46 -2.29 -2.28
N TYR A 30 9.28 -2.63 -1.76
CA TYR A 30 9.13 -3.28 -0.45
C TYR A 30 9.18 -4.81 -0.55
N ASN A 31 9.66 -5.36 -1.68
CA ASN A 31 9.73 -6.80 -1.92
C ASN A 31 8.37 -7.51 -1.73
N ASN A 32 7.28 -6.80 -2.04
CA ASN A 32 5.91 -7.20 -1.76
C ASN A 32 5.71 -7.59 -0.29
N LYS A 33 6.37 -6.92 0.65
CA LYS A 33 6.24 -7.17 2.09
C LYS A 33 5.95 -5.88 2.84
N CYS A 34 5.14 -6.00 3.88
CA CYS A 34 4.89 -4.89 4.77
C CYS A 34 6.17 -4.61 5.57
N PRO A 35 6.70 -3.38 5.56
CA PRO A 35 7.87 -3.05 6.37
C PRO A 35 7.59 -3.12 7.88
N SER A 36 6.32 -3.08 8.29
CA SER A 36 5.93 -3.06 9.69
C SER A 36 5.63 -4.44 10.28
N CYS A 37 4.95 -5.32 9.53
CA CYS A 37 4.52 -6.63 10.01
C CYS A 37 5.13 -7.82 9.26
N GLY A 38 5.93 -7.57 8.21
CA GLY A 38 6.57 -8.61 7.40
C GLY A 38 5.62 -9.42 6.51
N GLN A 39 4.31 -9.15 6.56
CA GLN A 39 3.30 -9.82 5.74
C GLN A 39 3.60 -9.60 4.26
N THR A 40 3.52 -10.66 3.47
CA THR A 40 3.50 -10.53 2.01
C THR A 40 2.27 -9.72 1.60
N LEU A 41 2.53 -8.52 1.11
CA LEU A 41 1.53 -7.67 0.51
C LEU A 41 1.22 -8.21 -0.89
N SER A 42 0.30 -9.17 -0.95
CA SER A 42 -0.34 -9.62 -2.18
C SER A 42 -1.35 -8.58 -2.63
N THR A 43 -1.58 -8.42 -3.94
CA THR A 43 -2.51 -7.40 -4.50
C THR A 43 -3.92 -7.44 -3.88
N SER A 44 -4.34 -8.58 -3.34
CA SER A 44 -5.62 -8.79 -2.64
C SER A 44 -5.62 -8.31 -1.18
N GLU A 45 -4.45 -8.16 -0.56
CA GLU A 45 -4.25 -7.86 0.87
C GLU A 45 -3.85 -6.39 1.12
N PHE A 46 -3.82 -5.57 0.07
CA PHE A 46 -3.63 -4.13 0.22
C PHE A 46 -4.97 -3.46 0.43
N SER A 47 -5.03 -2.56 1.41
CA SER A 47 -6.13 -1.64 1.56
C SER A 47 -5.70 -0.30 0.96
N ILE A 48 -6.55 0.23 0.08
CA ILE A 48 -6.33 1.51 -0.56
C ILE A 48 -7.22 2.51 0.16
N ASP A 49 -6.64 3.39 0.96
CA ASP A 49 -7.36 4.46 1.64
C ASP A 49 -7.26 5.72 0.78
N VAL A 50 -8.38 6.09 0.16
CA VAL A 50 -8.44 7.31 -0.67
C VAL A 50 -8.68 8.49 0.26
N GLN A 51 -7.62 9.23 0.58
CA GLN A 51 -7.78 10.51 1.26
C GLN A 51 -8.32 11.55 0.27
N LYS A 52 -9.62 11.84 0.42
CA LYS A 52 -10.29 12.96 -0.23
C LYS A 52 -10.06 14.20 0.65
N ASN A 53 -9.07 15.03 0.28
CA ASN A 53 -8.98 16.40 0.77
C ASN A 53 -10.15 17.22 0.22
#